data_AF-A0A537PRE7-F1
#
_entry.id   AF-A0A537PRE7-F1
#
_cell.length_a   1.000
_cell.length_b   1.000
_cell.length_c   1.000
_cell.angle_alpha   90.00
_cell.angle_beta   90.00
_cell.angle_gamma   90.00
#
_symmetry.space_group_name_H-M   'P 1'
#
loop_
_entity.id
_entity.type
_entity.pdbx_description
1 polymer ?
#
loop_
_entity_poly.entity_id
_entity_poly.type
_entity_poly.pdbx_seq_one_letter_code
_entity_poly.pdbx_strand_id
1 'polypeptide(L)' 'MRTITIRVRAVDFSEWIAAMRIWLDEHRFEPSRFKYSEDGNDLLIDVSFEVADEAAAFSTRFNGGGTHPP' A
#
# COMPACT_ATOMS: atom_id res chain seq x y z
N MET A 1 15.89 -2.53 -0.58
CA MET A 1 14.58 -2.99 -1.06
C MET A 1 13.78 -3.54 0.10
N ARG A 2 12.67 -2.89 0.43
CA ARG A 2 11.76 -3.31 1.51
C ARG A 2 10.36 -3.44 0.92
N THR A 3 9.76 -4.61 1.06
CA THR A 3 8.43 -4.92 0.55
C THR A 3 7.43 -4.87 1.68
N ILE A 4 6.37 -4.10 1.48
CA ILE A 4 5.26 -3.94 2.40
C ILE A 4 4.06 -4.63 1.77
N THR A 5 3.50 -5.61 2.49
CA THR A 5 2.32 -6.35 2.05
C THR A 5 1.12 -5.88 2.85
N ILE A 6 0.10 -5.39 2.15
CA ILE A 6 -1.15 -4.92 2.77
C ILE A 6 -2.30 -5.81 2.33
N ARG A 7 -3.18 -6.16 3.28
CA ARG A 7 -4.46 -6.81 2.99
C ARG A 7 -5.56 -5.76 2.97
N VAL A 8 -6.29 -5.70 1.87
CA VAL A 8 -7.49 -4.88 1.71
C VAL A 8 -8.62 -5.75 1.22
N ARG A 9 -9.87 -5.41 1.51
CA ARG A 9 -10.99 -6.13 0.89
C ARG A 9 -11.13 -5.73 -0.57
N ALA A 10 -11.63 -6.63 -1.41
CA ALA A 10 -11.85 -6.34 -2.82
C ALA A 10 -12.78 -5.14 -3.06
N VAL A 11 -13.76 -4.94 -2.17
CA VAL A 11 -14.72 -3.84 -2.27
C VAL A 11 -14.10 -2.47 -1.98
N ASP A 12 -13.12 -2.42 -1.08
CA ASP A 12 -12.41 -1.19 -0.68
C ASP A 12 -11.15 -0.95 -1.53
N PHE A 13 -10.78 -1.90 -2.41
CA PHE A 13 -9.55 -1.86 -3.21
C PHE A 13 -9.44 -0.60 -4.06
N SER A 14 -10.53 -0.20 -4.73
CA SER A 14 -10.52 0.98 -5.60
C SER A 14 -10.27 2.27 -4.82
N GLU A 15 -10.94 2.45 -3.68
CA GLU A 15 -10.75 3.60 -2.80
C GLU A 15 -9.34 3.61 -2.19
N TRP A 16 -8.88 2.43 -1.78
CA TRP A 16 -7.56 2.27 -1.20
C TRP A 16 -6.43 2.54 -2.19
N ILE A 17 -6.54 2.09 -3.44
CA ILE A 17 -5.58 2.39 -4.52
C ILE A 17 -5.57 3.87 -4.85
N ALA A 18 -6.75 4.52 -4.86
CA ALA A 18 -6.83 5.96 -5.08
C ALA A 18 -6.13 6.72 -3.94
N ALA A 19 -6.42 6.38 -2.69
CA ALA A 19 -5.78 6.97 -1.51
C ALA A 19 -4.26 6.73 -1.48
N MET A 20 -3.80 5.52 -1.85
CA MET A 20 -2.38 5.23 -2.01
C MET A 20 -1.75 6.15 -3.06
N ARG A 21 -2.37 6.27 -4.24
CA ARG A 21 -1.80 7.02 -5.34
C ARG A 21 -1.67 8.50 -5.01
N ILE A 22 -2.67 9.06 -4.32
CA ILE A 22 -2.64 10.44 -3.81
C ILE A 22 -1.51 10.58 -2.79
N TRP A 23 -1.43 9.69 -1.81
CA TRP A 23 -0.40 9.75 -0.77
C TRP A 23 1.03 9.62 -1.33
N LEU A 24 1.24 8.72 -2.30
CA LEU A 24 2.54 8.59 -2.99
C LEU A 24 2.89 9.85 -3.79
N ASP A 25 1.92 10.47 -4.44
CA ASP A 25 2.13 11.72 -5.21
C ASP A 25 2.47 12.91 -4.28
N GLU A 26 1.73 13.07 -3.18
CA GLU A 26 1.97 14.11 -2.18
C GLU A 26 3.36 14.00 -1.56
N HIS A 27 3.78 12.78 -1.26
CA HIS A 27 5.11 12.51 -0.69
C HIS A 27 6.21 12.40 -1.76
N ARG A 28 5.85 12.40 -3.05
CA ARG A 28 6.74 12.15 -4.19
C ARG A 28 7.56 10.85 -4.04
N PHE A 29 6.90 9.81 -3.56
CA PHE A 29 7.51 8.49 -3.41
C PHE A 29 7.24 7.64 -4.63
N GLU A 30 8.30 7.03 -5.17
CA GLU A 30 8.22 6.15 -6.34
C GLU A 30 8.47 4.70 -5.90
N PRO A 31 7.40 3.88 -5.76
CA PRO A 31 7.58 2.48 -5.45
C PRO A 31 8.23 1.76 -6.63
N SER A 32 9.38 1.13 -6.38
CA SER A 32 10.12 0.36 -7.38
C SER A 32 9.34 -0.87 -7.87
N ARG A 33 8.42 -1.39 -7.06
CA ARG A 33 7.52 -2.48 -7.47
C ARG A 33 6.16 -2.33 -6.82
N PHE A 34 5.12 -2.51 -7.64
CA PHE A 34 3.75 -2.62 -7.18
C PHE A 34 3.16 -3.90 -7.73
N LYS A 35 2.58 -4.74 -6.86
CA LYS A 35 1.97 -6.00 -7.25
C LYS A 35 0.72 -6.23 -6.38
N TYR A 36 -0.37 -6.65 -6.99
CA TYR A 36 -1.56 -7.06 -6.28
C TYR A 36 -1.87 -8.53 -6.61
N SER A 37 -2.40 -9.26 -5.64
CA SER A 37 -2.82 -10.65 -5.77
C SER A 37 -4.14 -10.82 -5.04
N GLU A 38 -5.10 -11.49 -5.67
CA GLU A 38 -6.36 -11.84 -5.03
C GLU A 38 -6.17 -13.06 -4.12
N ASP A 39 -6.55 -12.94 -2.86
CA ASP A 39 -6.48 -13.97 -1.82
C ASP A 39 -7.90 -14.22 -1.27
N GLY A 40 -8.69 -14.97 -2.03
CA GLY A 40 -10.09 -15.26 -1.68
C GLY A 40 -11.01 -14.04 -1.84
N ASN A 41 -11.45 -13.46 -0.72
CA ASN A 41 -12.29 -12.24 -0.72
C ASN A 41 -11.46 -10.95 -0.54
N ASP A 42 -10.19 -11.10 -0.21
CA ASP A 42 -9.27 -10.00 0.06
C ASP A 42 -8.27 -9.86 -1.08
N LEU A 43 -7.75 -8.65 -1.28
CA LEU A 43 -6.58 -8.37 -2.12
C LEU A 43 -5.36 -8.14 -1.24
N LEU A 44 -4.30 -8.87 -1.57
CA LEU A 44 -2.95 -8.64 -1.11
C LEU A 44 -2.26 -7.67 -2.04
N ILE A 45 -1.66 -6.63 -1.49
CA ILE A 45 -0.96 -5.61 -2.23
C ILE A 45 0.46 -5.52 -1.70
N ASP A 46 1.40 -5.96 -2.52
CA ASP A 46 2.82 -5.90 -2.28
C ASP A 46 3.40 -4.65 -2.94
N VAL A 47 3.89 -3.74 -2.12
CA VAL A 47 4.58 -2.53 -2.57
C VAL A 47 6.03 -2.60 -2.10
N SER A 48 6.96 -2.63 -3.04
CA SER A 48 8.40 -2.59 -2.75
C SER A 48 8.95 -1.20 -3.02
N PHE A 49 9.70 -0.69 -2.04
CA PHE A 49 10.45 0.55 -2.16
C PHE A 49 11.95 0.25 -2.14
N GLU A 50 12.72 0.98 -2.94
CA GLU A 50 14.18 0.94 -2.89
C GLU A 50 14.72 1.64 -1.65
N VAL A 51 14.13 2.77 -1.27
CA VAL A 51 14.53 3.55 -0.10
C VAL A 51 13.82 3.02 1.16
N ALA A 52 14.60 2.73 2.19
CA ALA A 52 14.08 2.21 3.46
C ALA A 52 13.20 3.22 4.21
N ASP A 53 13.44 4.52 4.02
CA ASP A 53 12.70 5.62 4.63
C ASP A 53 11.28 5.75 4.03
N GLU A 54 11.16 5.70 2.70
CA GLU A 54 9.87 5.65 1.99
C GLU A 54 9.05 4.43 2.44
N ALA A 55 9.70 3.27 2.53
CA ALA A 55 9.06 2.05 3.01
C ALA A 55 8.55 2.17 4.46
N ALA A 56 9.30 2.85 5.33
CA ALA A 56 8.94 3.05 6.73
C ALA A 56 7.75 4.03 6.88
N ALA A 57 7.75 5.12 6.12
CA ALA A 57 6.64 6.07 6.07
C ALA A 57 5.37 5.40 5.55
N PHE A 58 5.50 4.64 4.46
CA PHE A 58 4.39 3.89 3.87
C PHE A 58 3.88 2.80 4.81
N SER A 59 4.75 2.04 5.45
CA SER A 59 4.36 1.06 6.48
C SER A 59 3.63 1.73 7.64
N THR A 60 4.08 2.90 8.09
CA THR A 60 3.41 3.62 9.18
C THR A 60 2.00 4.02 8.80
N ARG A 61 1.77 4.40 7.54
CA ARG A 61 0.46 4.80 7.02
C ARG A 61 -0.47 3.60 6.73
N PHE A 62 0.06 2.52 6.14
CA PHE A 62 -0.74 1.43 5.57
C PHE A 62 -0.61 0.07 6.28
N ASN A 63 0.46 -0.17 7.05
CA ASN A 63 0.68 -1.41 7.83
C ASN A 63 0.17 -1.29 9.28
N GLY A 64 -0.30 -0.12 9.72
CA GLY A 64 -0.97 0.08 10.99
C GLY A 64 -2.39 -0.50 10.94
N GLY A 65 -2.52 -1.79 11.29
CA GLY A 65 -3.76 -2.56 11.20
C GLY A 65 -5.00 -1.81 11.67
N GLY A 66 -5.90 -1.54 10.74
CA GLY A 66 -7.20 -0.93 10.98
C GLY A 66 -7.91 -0.80 9.64
N THR A 67 -8.92 -1.64 9.45
CA THR A 67 -9.75 -1.76 8.25
C THR A 67 -10.62 -0.52 8.02
N HIS A 68 -10.01 0.65 7.81
CA HIS A 68 -10.70 1.87 7.39
C HIS A 68 -9.68 2.87 6.81
N PRO A 69 -9.87 3.39 5.59
CA PRO A 69 -9.10 4.54 5.13
C PRO A 69 -9.41 5.75 6.03
N PRO A 70 -8.40 6.47 6.54
CA PRO A 70 -8.61 7.78 7.18
C PRO A 70 -8.97 8.87 6.16
#